data_AF-A0A3P6RJP5-F1
#
_entry.id   AF-A0A3P6RJP5-F1
#
_cell.length_a   1.000
_cell.length_b   1.000
_cell.length_c   1.000
_cell.angle_alpha   90.00
_cell.angle_beta   90.00
_cell.angle_gamma   90.00
#
_symmetry.space_group_name_H-M   'P 1'
#
loop_
_entity.id
_entity.type
_entity.pdbx_description
1 polymer ?
#
loop_
_entity_poly.entity_id
_entity_poly.type
_entity_poly.pdbx_seq_one_letter_code
_entity_poly.pdbx_strand_id
1 'polypeptide(L)'
;MRGVVGHTKEEMMMRERMMRMTEEERTRLKEHYLRIFRREYDNAKTIYEKVLCLKWLANAGIDLSAYELEKIIVNKREELPVRMEAIDALRLLREVMPRKIQSILMPIYKNRHEEPELRMAALVRIMHTLPHQPIIVQIIHTMEREPNHQVAMFTYDLLHSFMHTTHTCYKKLAMEIRPLLEMTRYVRGERLLTSTYRYMPMFTEDVMSGINMDFATIFGKNSVWPKEVMMSLDTVFNGMWNKYLFQLGFSQQNIEKLIEKITNKLVRMEREEVDTVVRGRRIRESMDILKEIAKKLNIRPRVVDTRTPHVMLYLRYKDMDYAVLPINEEMIDNLLEKFIRYGRFETEELKRLFNRDPEFKLHTFTFLFETIKKIPTTIGLPLITKVKMPTVFSAEGEFRIEMVNNGLKVFLDTEPMLTTTKV
;
A
#
# COMPACT_ATOMS: atom_id res chain seq x y z
N MET A 1 -10.26 -21.70 -8.45
CA MET A 1 -9.68 -21.77 -9.81
C MET A 1 -10.78 -21.54 -10.85
N ARG A 2 -10.79 -20.36 -11.49
CA ARG A 2 -11.49 -20.09 -12.76
C ARG A 2 -10.44 -19.44 -13.67
N GLY A 3 -10.21 -20.05 -14.83
CA GLY A 3 -9.05 -19.82 -15.68
C GLY A 3 -9.02 -18.44 -16.35
N VAL A 4 -7.82 -17.88 -16.42
CA VAL A 4 -7.45 -16.56 -16.97
C VAL A 4 -7.45 -16.54 -18.52
N VAL A 5 -8.15 -17.48 -19.18
CA VAL A 5 -8.10 -17.66 -20.65
C VAL A 5 -9.28 -17.00 -21.38
N GLY A 6 -10.20 -16.33 -20.65
CA GLY A 6 -11.37 -15.66 -21.23
C GLY A 6 -11.20 -14.17 -21.56
N HIS A 7 -10.25 -13.48 -20.93
CA HIS A 7 -10.24 -12.00 -20.92
C HIS A 7 -9.91 -11.33 -22.26
N THR A 8 -9.12 -11.97 -23.13
CA THR A 8 -8.62 -11.29 -24.34
C THR A 8 -9.71 -11.06 -25.40
N LYS A 9 -10.74 -11.92 -25.46
CA LYS A 9 -11.85 -11.78 -26.42
C LYS A 9 -12.87 -10.73 -25.96
N GLU A 10 -13.17 -10.69 -24.67
CA GLU A 10 -14.04 -9.66 -24.08
C GLU A 10 -13.37 -8.29 -24.06
N GLU A 11 -12.08 -8.20 -23.75
CA GLU A 11 -11.31 -6.95 -23.87
C GLU A 11 -11.26 -6.45 -25.31
N MET A 12 -11.03 -7.32 -26.31
CA MET A 12 -11.07 -6.91 -27.72
C MET A 12 -12.44 -6.41 -28.15
N MET A 13 -13.52 -7.10 -27.79
CA MET A 13 -14.89 -6.63 -28.08
C MET A 13 -15.19 -5.30 -27.38
N MET A 14 -14.82 -5.14 -26.12
CA MET A 14 -15.00 -3.87 -25.38
C MET A 14 -14.17 -2.74 -25.98
N ARG A 15 -12.95 -3.02 -26.46
CA ARG A 15 -12.06 -2.04 -27.10
C ARG A 15 -12.55 -1.64 -28.48
N GLU A 16 -13.07 -2.58 -29.27
CA GLU A 16 -13.76 -2.30 -30.53
C GLU A 16 -15.05 -1.49 -30.31
N ARG A 17 -15.82 -1.82 -29.27
CA ARG A 17 -17.04 -1.08 -28.91
C ARG A 17 -16.72 0.34 -28.42
N MET A 18 -15.68 0.51 -27.60
CA MET A 18 -15.19 1.83 -27.16
C MET A 18 -14.63 2.67 -28.31
N MET A 19 -13.94 2.05 -29.29
CA MET A 19 -13.47 2.76 -30.49
C MET A 19 -14.62 3.21 -31.40
N ARG A 20 -15.80 2.57 -31.31
CA ARG A 20 -17.02 2.95 -32.03
C ARG A 20 -17.91 3.92 -31.27
N MET A 21 -17.71 4.10 -29.96
CA MET A 21 -18.48 5.05 -29.16
C MET A 21 -18.08 6.49 -29.49
N THR A 22 -19.09 7.34 -29.68
CA THR A 22 -18.86 8.78 -29.81
C THR A 22 -18.29 9.33 -28.50
N GLU A 23 -17.63 10.49 -28.58
CA GLU A 23 -17.09 11.14 -27.38
C GLU A 23 -18.18 11.46 -26.35
N GLU A 24 -19.37 11.85 -26.81
CA GLU A 24 -20.53 12.08 -25.96
C GLU A 24 -20.98 10.82 -25.21
N GLU A 25 -21.01 9.66 -25.87
CA GLU A 25 -21.41 8.40 -25.24
C GLU A 25 -20.42 7.98 -24.15
N ARG A 26 -19.11 8.18 -24.37
CA ARG A 26 -18.07 7.90 -23.37
C ARG A 26 -18.25 8.81 -22.15
N THR A 27 -18.52 10.09 -22.38
CA THR A 27 -18.75 11.06 -21.31
C THR A 27 -19.99 10.70 -20.49
N ARG A 28 -21.12 10.37 -21.14
CA ARG A 28 -22.35 9.92 -20.46
C ARG A 28 -22.11 8.67 -19.60
N LEU A 29 -21.31 7.72 -20.08
CA LEU A 29 -20.97 6.51 -19.33
C LEU A 29 -20.14 6.84 -18.08
N LYS A 30 -19.13 7.70 -18.21
CA LYS A 30 -18.32 8.17 -17.08
C LYS A 30 -19.19 8.89 -16.03
N GLU A 31 -20.08 9.77 -16.47
CA GLU A 31 -21.03 10.47 -15.59
C GLU A 31 -21.98 9.51 -14.87
N HIS A 32 -22.46 8.47 -15.56
CA HIS A 32 -23.32 7.45 -14.96
C HIS A 32 -22.61 6.74 -13.80
N TYR A 33 -21.38 6.28 -14.01
CA TYR A 33 -20.59 5.64 -12.95
C TYR A 33 -20.20 6.59 -11.83
N LEU A 34 -19.92 7.85 -12.13
CA LEU A 34 -19.68 8.86 -11.11
C LEU A 34 -20.92 9.15 -10.25
N ARG A 35 -22.12 9.09 -10.85
CA ARG A 35 -23.37 9.22 -10.09
C ARG A 35 -23.58 8.06 -9.12
N ILE A 36 -23.27 6.85 -9.55
CA ILE A 36 -23.30 5.66 -8.68
C ILE A 36 -22.31 5.86 -7.54
N PHE A 37 -21.06 6.23 -7.84
CA PHE A 37 -20.05 6.51 -6.82
C PHE A 37 -20.53 7.52 -5.79
N ARG A 38 -21.07 8.67 -6.21
CA ARG A 38 -21.57 9.70 -5.28
C ARG A 38 -22.63 9.13 -4.35
N ARG A 39 -23.61 8.41 -4.91
CA ARG A 39 -24.67 7.80 -4.13
C ARG A 39 -24.14 6.83 -3.08
N GLU A 40 -23.23 5.92 -3.47
CA GLU A 40 -22.67 4.95 -2.52
C GLU A 40 -21.76 5.62 -1.49
N TYR A 41 -20.98 6.62 -1.89
CA TYR A 41 -20.10 7.39 -0.99
C TYR A 41 -20.90 8.22 0.02
N ASP A 42 -22.00 8.86 -0.40
CA ASP A 42 -22.87 9.64 0.49
C ASP A 42 -23.64 8.75 1.47
N ASN A 43 -23.97 7.52 1.06
CA ASN A 43 -24.63 6.52 1.91
C ASN A 43 -23.67 5.81 2.87
N ALA A 44 -22.36 5.88 2.63
CA ALA A 44 -21.36 5.21 3.44
C ALA A 44 -21.29 5.82 4.86
N LYS A 45 -21.45 4.96 5.86
CA LYS A 45 -21.48 5.36 7.28
C LYS A 45 -20.12 5.20 7.94
N THR A 46 -19.33 4.24 7.46
CA THR A 46 -18.03 3.91 8.05
C THR A 46 -16.88 4.44 7.20
N ILE A 47 -15.72 4.65 7.83
CA ILE A 47 -14.48 5.00 7.14
C ILE A 47 -14.14 3.93 6.08
N TYR A 48 -14.34 2.65 6.41
CA TYR A 48 -14.02 1.54 5.51
C TYR A 48 -14.90 1.50 4.25
N GLU A 49 -16.19 1.78 4.37
CA GLU A 49 -17.09 1.88 3.21
C GLU A 49 -16.69 3.06 2.31
N LYS A 50 -16.37 4.21 2.88
CA LYS A 50 -15.86 5.38 2.12
C LYS A 50 -14.56 5.06 1.40
N VAL A 51 -13.61 4.44 2.10
CA VAL A 51 -12.32 4.00 1.53
C VAL A 51 -12.53 2.98 0.41
N LEU A 52 -13.45 2.02 0.57
CA LEU A 52 -13.78 1.06 -0.48
C LEU A 52 -14.34 1.73 -1.73
N CYS A 53 -15.24 2.71 -1.56
CA CYS A 53 -15.76 3.51 -2.68
C CYS A 53 -14.62 4.25 -3.41
N LEU A 54 -13.67 4.82 -2.65
CA LEU A 54 -12.51 5.52 -3.22
C LEU A 54 -11.58 4.56 -3.96
N LYS A 55 -11.32 3.36 -3.43
CA LYS A 55 -10.52 2.33 -4.11
C LYS A 55 -11.16 1.84 -5.40
N TRP A 56 -12.48 1.68 -5.39
CA TRP A 56 -13.23 1.38 -6.60
C TRP A 56 -13.06 2.49 -7.65
N LEU A 57 -13.21 3.75 -7.25
CA LEU A 57 -13.06 4.89 -8.15
C LEU A 57 -11.63 5.03 -8.67
N ALA A 58 -10.64 4.75 -7.81
CA ALA A 58 -9.23 4.76 -8.14
C ALA A 58 -8.89 3.72 -9.22
N ASN A 59 -9.40 2.49 -9.08
CA ASN A 59 -9.30 1.43 -10.08
C ASN A 59 -10.01 1.81 -11.38
N ALA A 60 -11.15 2.50 -11.30
CA ALA A 60 -11.89 2.92 -12.48
C ALA A 60 -11.14 3.97 -13.31
N GLY A 61 -10.28 4.79 -12.69
CA GLY A 61 -9.45 5.78 -13.40
C GLY A 61 -10.25 6.80 -14.21
N ILE A 62 -11.47 7.14 -13.77
CA ILE A 62 -12.35 8.09 -14.47
C ILE A 62 -11.77 9.51 -14.33
N ASP A 63 -11.40 10.14 -15.44
CA ASP A 63 -10.86 11.50 -15.50
C ASP A 63 -11.79 12.57 -14.89
N LEU A 64 -13.09 12.50 -15.18
CA LEU A 64 -14.10 13.39 -14.59
C LEU A 64 -14.19 13.28 -13.05
N SER A 65 -13.62 12.23 -12.45
CA SER A 65 -13.62 12.02 -11.00
C SER A 65 -12.72 12.99 -10.24
N ALA A 66 -11.75 13.63 -10.90
CA ALA A 66 -10.78 14.51 -10.26
C ALA A 66 -11.43 15.66 -9.48
N TYR A 67 -12.56 16.18 -9.93
CA TYR A 67 -13.30 17.24 -9.23
C TYR A 67 -13.97 16.74 -7.94
N GLU A 68 -14.51 15.52 -7.94
CA GLU A 68 -15.09 14.94 -6.73
C GLU A 68 -14.01 14.54 -5.74
N LEU A 69 -12.88 13.99 -6.22
CA LEU A 69 -11.72 13.71 -5.39
C LEU A 69 -11.16 14.99 -4.75
N GLU A 70 -11.04 16.08 -5.52
CA GLU A 70 -10.60 17.39 -5.00
C GLU A 70 -11.47 17.87 -3.83
N LYS A 71 -12.81 17.75 -3.93
CA LYS A 71 -13.72 18.12 -2.83
C LYS A 71 -13.44 17.30 -1.58
N ILE A 72 -13.24 15.99 -1.70
CA ILE A 72 -12.97 15.09 -0.57
C ILE A 72 -11.62 15.43 0.05
N ILE A 73 -10.58 15.64 -0.76
CA ILE A 73 -9.22 15.97 -0.32
C ILE A 73 -9.20 17.28 0.49
N VAL A 74 -9.91 18.31 0.04
CA VAL A 74 -9.93 19.63 0.69
C VAL A 74 -10.87 19.67 1.91
N ASN A 75 -11.84 18.76 1.99
CA ASN A 75 -12.81 18.74 3.08
C ASN A 75 -12.20 18.30 4.41
N LYS A 76 -11.86 19.27 5.28
CA LYS A 76 -11.33 19.03 6.63
C LYS A 76 -12.29 18.32 7.59
N ARG A 77 -13.58 18.21 7.25
CA ARG A 77 -14.56 17.45 8.04
C ARG A 77 -14.45 15.94 7.78
N GLU A 78 -13.84 15.55 6.66
CA GLU A 78 -13.59 14.13 6.39
C GLU A 78 -12.42 13.62 7.20
N GLU A 79 -12.52 12.36 7.59
CA GLU A 79 -11.48 11.67 8.36
C GLU A 79 -10.19 11.55 7.53
N LEU A 80 -9.04 11.65 8.21
CA LEU A 80 -7.73 11.64 7.57
C LEU A 80 -7.50 10.43 6.63
N PRO A 81 -7.86 9.18 7.00
CA PRO A 81 -7.73 8.03 6.09
C PRO A 81 -8.50 8.19 4.77
N VAL A 82 -9.70 8.79 4.83
CA VAL A 82 -10.54 9.01 3.64
C VAL A 82 -9.88 10.04 2.72
N ARG A 83 -9.35 11.13 3.30
CA ARG A 83 -8.61 12.16 2.55
C ARG A 83 -7.33 11.60 1.93
N MET A 84 -6.59 10.76 2.66
CA MET A 84 -5.39 10.07 2.17
C MET A 84 -5.72 9.15 0.98
N GLU A 85 -6.78 8.34 1.10
CA GLU A 85 -7.22 7.47 0.02
C GLU A 85 -7.71 8.25 -1.21
N ALA A 86 -8.36 9.40 -1.01
CA ALA A 86 -8.75 10.27 -2.11
C ALA A 86 -7.54 10.84 -2.87
N ILE A 87 -6.42 11.12 -2.17
CA ILE A 87 -5.13 11.46 -2.81
C ILE A 87 -4.58 10.27 -3.59
N ASP A 88 -4.62 9.06 -3.02
CA ASP A 88 -4.18 7.84 -3.70
C ASP A 88 -5.01 7.54 -4.96
N ALA A 89 -6.31 7.84 -4.93
CA ALA A 89 -7.21 7.62 -6.05
C ALA A 89 -6.86 8.42 -7.32
N LEU A 90 -6.07 9.49 -7.20
CA LEU A 90 -5.55 10.24 -8.35
C LEU A 90 -4.43 9.49 -9.12
N ARG A 91 -3.98 8.32 -8.64
CA ARG A 91 -2.80 7.62 -9.18
C ARG A 91 -2.87 7.29 -10.67
N LEU A 92 -4.02 6.84 -11.18
CA LEU A 92 -4.18 6.48 -12.60
C LEU A 92 -4.37 7.73 -13.48
N LEU A 93 -4.75 8.86 -12.88
CA LEU A 93 -4.96 10.11 -13.59
C LEU A 93 -3.66 10.88 -13.85
N ARG A 94 -2.52 10.45 -13.26
CA ARG A 94 -1.22 11.14 -13.33
C ARG A 94 -0.72 11.35 -14.76
N GLU A 95 -1.02 10.41 -15.66
CA GLU A 95 -0.59 10.46 -17.07
C GLU A 95 -1.58 11.26 -17.93
N VAL A 96 -2.86 11.26 -17.55
CA VAL A 96 -3.94 11.92 -18.30
C VAL A 96 -4.02 13.41 -17.99
N MET A 97 -3.88 13.80 -16.72
CA MET A 97 -4.04 15.18 -16.26
C MET A 97 -3.01 15.63 -15.20
N PRO A 98 -1.70 15.54 -15.50
CA PRO A 98 -0.64 15.82 -14.52
C PRO A 98 -0.75 17.24 -13.93
N ARG A 99 -1.04 18.25 -14.76
CA ARG A 99 -1.16 19.65 -14.31
C ARG A 99 -2.32 19.88 -13.33
N LYS A 100 -3.47 19.22 -13.57
CA LYS A 100 -4.62 19.34 -12.66
C LYS A 100 -4.31 18.70 -11.32
N ILE A 101 -3.68 17.53 -11.30
CA ILE A 101 -3.24 16.87 -10.07
C ILE A 101 -2.24 17.73 -9.29
N GLN A 102 -1.23 18.29 -9.97
CA GLN A 102 -0.29 19.22 -9.35
C GLN A 102 -1.02 20.43 -8.74
N SER A 103 -2.02 20.99 -9.43
CA SER A 103 -2.79 22.13 -8.93
C SER A 103 -3.65 21.80 -7.69
N ILE A 104 -4.19 20.58 -7.60
CA ILE A 104 -4.97 20.11 -6.45
C ILE A 104 -4.07 19.87 -5.24
N LEU A 105 -2.93 19.20 -5.45
CA LEU A 105 -2.11 18.66 -4.37
C LEU A 105 -1.05 19.65 -3.85
N MET A 106 -0.57 20.59 -4.67
CA MET A 106 0.43 21.57 -4.23
C MET A 106 -0.04 22.45 -3.05
N PRO A 107 -1.29 22.96 -3.03
CA PRO A 107 -1.81 23.68 -1.88
C PRO A 107 -1.82 22.84 -0.60
N ILE A 108 -2.15 21.54 -0.70
CA ILE A 108 -2.13 20.61 0.43
C ILE A 108 -0.71 20.44 0.96
N TYR A 109 0.27 20.15 0.08
CA TYR A 109 1.67 20.00 0.48
C TYR A 109 2.23 21.28 1.13
N LYS A 110 1.91 22.46 0.61
CA LYS A 110 2.40 23.74 1.17
C LYS A 110 1.77 24.14 2.49
N ASN A 111 0.54 23.69 2.77
CA ASN A 111 -0.20 24.14 3.93
C ASN A 111 0.32 23.48 5.21
N ARG A 112 1.03 24.26 6.03
CA ARG A 112 1.59 23.82 7.32
C ARG A 112 0.54 23.41 8.36
N HIS A 113 -0.72 23.78 8.16
CA HIS A 113 -1.83 23.42 9.03
C HIS A 113 -2.49 22.09 8.64
N GLU A 114 -2.11 21.49 7.50
CA GLU A 114 -2.53 20.13 7.19
C GLU A 114 -1.67 19.11 7.93
N GLU A 115 -2.26 17.93 8.14
CA GLU A 115 -1.59 16.81 8.77
C GLU A 115 -0.35 16.38 7.96
N PRO A 116 0.80 16.12 8.60
CA PRO A 116 2.05 15.75 7.91
C PRO A 116 1.90 14.58 6.93
N GLU A 117 1.11 13.59 7.30
CA GLU A 117 0.82 12.38 6.53
C GLU A 117 0.16 12.74 5.19
N LEU A 118 -0.83 13.63 5.23
CA LEU A 118 -1.55 14.11 4.05
C LEU A 118 -0.62 14.88 3.11
N ARG A 119 0.26 15.70 3.68
CA ARG A 119 1.23 16.50 2.93
C ARG A 119 2.27 15.61 2.24
N MET A 120 2.76 14.59 2.93
CA MET A 120 3.72 13.62 2.37
C MET A 120 3.08 12.76 1.27
N ALA A 121 1.85 12.28 1.46
CA ALA A 121 1.12 11.55 0.42
C ALA A 121 0.86 12.42 -0.83
N ALA A 122 0.46 13.68 -0.64
CA ALA A 122 0.31 14.65 -1.72
C ALA A 122 1.63 14.83 -2.50
N LEU A 123 2.75 14.97 -1.80
CA LEU A 123 4.07 15.13 -2.40
C LEU A 123 4.46 13.92 -3.27
N VAL A 124 4.29 12.69 -2.77
CA VAL A 124 4.58 11.47 -3.55
C VAL A 124 3.79 11.48 -4.86
N ARG A 125 2.49 11.81 -4.79
CA ARG A 125 1.63 11.85 -5.99
C ARG A 125 2.03 12.96 -6.95
N ILE A 126 2.44 14.14 -6.46
CA ILE A 126 2.99 15.22 -7.31
C ILE A 126 4.23 14.75 -8.06
N MET A 127 5.19 14.11 -7.38
CA MET A 127 6.43 13.66 -8.03
C MET A 127 6.17 12.61 -9.13
N HIS A 128 5.18 11.73 -8.93
CA HIS A 128 4.77 10.76 -9.94
C HIS A 128 4.14 11.39 -11.21
N THR A 129 3.73 12.66 -11.18
CA THR A 129 3.23 13.38 -12.37
C THR A 129 4.33 13.93 -13.29
N LEU A 130 5.61 13.66 -13.00
CA LEU A 130 6.76 14.21 -13.74
C LEU A 130 6.74 15.76 -13.77
N PRO A 131 6.78 16.42 -12.59
CA PRO A 131 6.67 17.87 -12.52
C PRO A 131 7.84 18.57 -13.21
N HIS A 132 7.57 19.72 -13.82
CA HIS A 132 8.61 20.58 -14.39
C HIS A 132 9.38 21.33 -13.30
N GLN A 133 10.60 21.76 -13.63
CA GLN A 133 11.52 22.50 -12.77
C GLN A 133 10.89 23.58 -11.86
N PRO A 134 9.95 24.45 -12.31
CA PRO A 134 9.36 25.46 -11.41
C PRO A 134 8.63 24.87 -10.20
N ILE A 135 7.98 23.72 -10.37
CA ILE A 135 7.31 23.00 -9.27
C ILE A 135 8.35 22.39 -8.33
N ILE A 136 9.47 21.89 -8.87
CA ILE A 136 10.57 21.32 -8.08
C ILE A 136 11.23 22.40 -7.21
N VAL A 137 11.52 23.56 -7.78
CA VAL A 137 12.05 24.73 -7.05
C VAL A 137 11.12 25.11 -5.90
N GLN A 138 9.81 25.10 -6.17
CA GLN A 138 8.80 25.38 -5.16
C GLN A 138 8.75 24.32 -4.03
N ILE A 139 8.90 23.04 -4.37
CA ILE A 139 8.98 21.95 -3.39
C ILE A 139 10.21 22.14 -2.49
N ILE A 140 11.38 22.37 -3.08
CA ILE A 140 12.63 22.59 -2.34
C ILE A 140 12.53 23.83 -1.44
N HIS A 141 12.03 24.94 -1.95
CA HIS A 141 11.80 26.17 -1.18
C HIS A 141 10.87 25.95 0.02
N THR A 142 9.86 25.07 -0.15
CA THR A 142 8.93 24.69 0.92
C THR A 142 9.63 23.83 1.96
N MET A 143 10.42 22.84 1.53
CA MET A 143 11.23 21.97 2.38
C MET A 143 12.22 22.75 3.25
N GLU A 144 12.93 23.73 2.69
CA GLU A 144 13.89 24.56 3.44
C GLU A 144 13.26 25.37 4.57
N ARG A 145 11.96 25.69 4.45
CA ARG A 145 11.19 26.46 5.45
C ARG A 145 10.22 25.58 6.21
N GLU A 146 10.36 24.27 6.15
CA GLU A 146 9.41 23.34 6.74
C GLU A 146 9.67 23.18 8.25
N PRO A 147 8.73 23.58 9.12
CA PRO A 147 8.89 23.40 10.56
C PRO A 147 8.77 21.93 10.99
N ASN A 148 8.04 21.09 10.24
CA ASN A 148 7.91 19.68 10.57
C ASN A 148 9.07 18.86 9.99
N HIS A 149 9.98 18.41 10.86
CA HIS A 149 11.11 17.58 10.48
C HIS A 149 10.72 16.31 9.70
N GLN A 150 9.58 15.67 9.99
CA GLN A 150 9.12 14.48 9.28
C GLN A 150 8.87 14.80 7.79
N VAL A 151 8.17 15.90 7.51
CA VAL A 151 7.86 16.33 6.15
C VAL A 151 9.12 16.78 5.41
N ALA A 152 10.01 17.51 6.09
CA ALA A 152 11.27 17.98 5.51
C ALA A 152 12.19 16.82 5.11
N MET A 153 12.41 15.87 6.03
CA MET A 153 13.26 14.69 5.80
C MET A 153 12.66 13.80 4.70
N PHE A 154 11.35 13.56 4.75
CA PHE A 154 10.67 12.79 3.71
C PHE A 154 10.80 13.46 2.33
N THR A 155 10.64 14.79 2.26
CA THR A 155 10.79 15.53 1.01
C THR A 155 12.21 15.37 0.44
N TYR A 156 13.22 15.52 1.30
CA TYR A 156 14.61 15.35 0.91
C TYR A 156 14.88 13.92 0.39
N ASP A 157 14.45 12.90 1.15
CA ASP A 157 14.63 11.49 0.80
C ASP A 157 13.93 11.11 -0.51
N LEU A 158 12.73 11.66 -0.74
CA LEU A 158 11.98 11.50 -1.97
C LEU A 158 12.73 12.10 -3.16
N LEU A 159 13.16 13.37 -3.06
CA LEU A 159 13.92 14.04 -4.12
C LEU A 159 15.24 13.31 -4.40
N HIS A 160 15.95 12.91 -3.35
CA HIS A 160 17.20 12.17 -3.43
C HIS A 160 17.01 10.80 -4.12
N SER A 161 15.90 10.12 -3.85
CA SER A 161 15.53 8.86 -4.50
C SER A 161 15.22 9.05 -6.00
N PHE A 162 14.45 10.09 -6.36
CA PHE A 162 14.20 10.41 -7.77
C PHE A 162 15.46 10.84 -8.52
N MET A 163 16.42 11.50 -7.85
CA MET A 163 17.69 11.88 -8.44
C MET A 163 18.56 10.66 -8.83
N HIS A 164 18.45 9.57 -8.09
CA HIS A 164 19.22 8.32 -8.29
C HIS A 164 18.43 7.21 -9.01
N THR A 165 17.25 7.54 -9.55
CA THR A 165 16.42 6.54 -10.21
C THR A 165 17.07 6.01 -11.49
N THR A 166 16.99 4.69 -11.72
CA THR A 166 17.41 4.07 -12.98
C THR A 166 16.27 4.05 -14.01
N HIS A 167 15.07 4.46 -13.62
CA HIS A 167 13.88 4.46 -14.46
C HIS A 167 13.98 5.49 -15.60
N THR A 168 13.81 5.00 -16.82
CA THR A 168 13.90 5.80 -18.06
C THR A 168 12.97 7.00 -18.07
N CYS A 169 11.71 6.84 -17.69
CA CYS A 169 10.72 7.92 -17.58
C CYS A 169 11.13 9.04 -16.61
N TYR A 170 11.88 8.74 -15.56
CA TYR A 170 12.28 9.71 -14.55
C TYR A 170 13.67 10.34 -14.81
N LYS A 171 14.41 9.91 -15.84
CA LYS A 171 15.75 10.47 -16.15
C LYS A 171 15.73 11.99 -16.33
N LYS A 172 14.73 12.53 -17.02
CA LYS A 172 14.57 13.99 -17.20
C LYS A 172 14.35 14.69 -15.86
N LEU A 173 13.46 14.15 -15.04
CA LEU A 173 13.17 14.66 -13.70
C LEU A 173 14.42 14.64 -12.82
N ALA A 174 15.21 13.56 -12.86
CA ALA A 174 16.46 13.43 -12.13
C ALA A 174 17.48 14.52 -12.51
N MET A 175 17.61 14.84 -13.80
CA MET A 175 18.48 15.93 -14.28
C MET A 175 18.00 17.31 -13.80
N GLU A 176 16.69 17.53 -13.69
CA GLU A 176 16.14 18.78 -13.17
C GLU A 176 16.30 18.90 -11.63
N ILE A 177 16.22 17.79 -10.89
CA ILE A 177 16.38 17.77 -9.41
C ILE A 177 17.84 17.98 -8.99
N ARG A 178 18.79 17.31 -9.66
CA ARG A 178 20.20 17.25 -9.24
C ARG A 178 20.82 18.63 -8.91
N PRO A 179 20.86 19.61 -9.83
CA PRO A 179 21.49 20.89 -9.53
C PRO A 179 20.76 21.65 -8.42
N LEU A 180 19.44 21.48 -8.30
CA LEU A 180 18.65 22.15 -7.27
C LEU A 180 18.92 21.54 -5.89
N LEU A 181 19.03 20.20 -5.81
CA LEU A 181 19.28 19.50 -4.56
C LEU A 181 20.71 19.72 -4.02
N GLU A 182 21.68 19.89 -4.93
CA GLU A 182 23.06 20.26 -4.59
C GLU A 182 23.18 21.70 -4.06
N MET A 183 22.29 22.60 -4.48
CA MET A 183 22.28 24.01 -4.06
C MET A 183 21.45 24.28 -2.79
N THR A 184 20.71 23.30 -2.27
CA THR A 184 19.86 23.54 -1.10
C THR A 184 20.68 23.76 0.16
N ARG A 185 20.13 24.53 1.09
CA ARG A 185 20.72 24.69 2.42
C ARG A 185 20.28 23.62 3.42
N TYR A 186 19.39 22.73 3.01
CA TYR A 186 18.82 21.73 3.89
C TYR A 186 19.80 20.58 4.11
N VAL A 187 20.13 20.32 5.36
CA VAL A 187 20.95 19.17 5.77
C VAL A 187 20.05 18.14 6.42
N ARG A 188 20.05 16.92 5.86
CA ARG A 188 19.30 15.79 6.41
C ARG A 188 19.91 15.38 7.76
N GLY A 189 19.14 15.53 8.83
CA GLY A 189 19.54 15.07 10.16
C GLY A 189 19.36 13.55 10.32
N GLU A 190 20.21 12.92 11.14
CA GLU A 190 20.08 11.51 11.50
C GLU A 190 19.13 11.35 12.69
N ARG A 191 17.93 10.83 12.44
CA ARG A 191 16.94 10.58 13.49
C ARG A 191 16.20 9.27 13.23
N LEU A 192 16.07 8.48 14.29
CA LEU A 192 15.28 7.24 14.31
C LEU A 192 13.78 7.56 14.20
N LEU A 193 13.00 6.64 13.62
CA LEU A 193 11.55 6.77 13.42
C LEU A 193 11.15 8.02 12.61
N THR A 194 11.83 8.17 11.47
CA THR A 194 11.58 9.23 10.51
C THR A 194 10.85 8.70 9.28
N SER A 195 10.01 9.55 8.72
CA SER A 195 9.33 9.31 7.46
C SER A 195 10.38 9.34 6.36
N THR A 196 10.46 8.27 5.58
CA THR A 196 11.47 8.13 4.53
C THR A 196 10.84 7.57 3.27
N TYR A 197 11.43 7.93 2.12
CA TYR A 197 11.15 7.29 0.85
C TYR A 197 12.48 6.81 0.28
N ARG A 198 12.56 5.54 -0.13
CA ARG A 198 13.77 4.93 -0.66
C ARG A 198 13.46 4.21 -1.95
N TYR A 199 14.20 4.57 -2.98
CA TYR A 199 14.29 3.85 -4.25
C TYR A 199 15.50 2.91 -4.22
N MET A 200 15.28 1.61 -4.41
CA MET A 200 16.32 0.58 -4.41
C MET A 200 16.33 -0.17 -5.75
N PRO A 201 17.18 0.26 -6.70
CA PRO A 201 17.30 -0.43 -7.98
C PRO A 201 18.17 -1.68 -7.84
N MET A 202 17.61 -2.84 -8.21
CA MET A 202 18.35 -4.08 -8.46
C MET A 202 18.32 -4.33 -9.97
N PHE A 203 18.91 -3.40 -10.71
CA PHE A 203 18.91 -3.37 -12.17
C PHE A 203 20.31 -3.64 -12.73
N THR A 204 20.39 -4.53 -13.73
CA THR A 204 21.64 -4.81 -14.45
C THR A 204 21.58 -4.17 -15.84
N GLU A 205 22.47 -3.20 -16.09
CA GLU A 205 22.52 -2.45 -17.35
C GLU A 205 22.81 -3.34 -18.56
N ASP A 206 23.75 -4.30 -18.43
CA ASP A 206 24.18 -5.19 -19.51
C ASP A 206 23.04 -6.00 -20.12
N VAL A 207 22.06 -6.41 -19.30
CA VAL A 207 20.91 -7.23 -19.70
C VAL A 207 19.64 -6.38 -19.86
N MET A 208 19.74 -5.06 -19.61
CA MET A 208 18.61 -4.12 -19.51
C MET A 208 17.40 -4.70 -18.76
N SER A 209 17.68 -5.44 -17.69
CA SER A 209 16.67 -6.19 -16.95
C SER A 209 16.97 -6.16 -15.46
N GLY A 210 15.92 -6.21 -14.64
CA GLY A 210 16.07 -6.18 -13.19
C GLY A 210 14.76 -5.87 -12.47
N ILE A 211 14.89 -5.68 -11.16
CA ILE A 211 13.79 -5.38 -10.25
C ILE A 211 14.12 -4.07 -9.55
N ASN A 212 13.13 -3.20 -9.36
CA ASN A 212 13.31 -2.02 -8.50
C ASN A 212 12.28 -2.07 -7.39
N MET A 213 12.70 -1.66 -6.20
CA MET A 213 11.83 -1.62 -5.03
C MET A 213 11.69 -0.17 -4.55
N ASP A 214 10.44 0.27 -4.40
CA ASP A 214 10.12 1.52 -3.73
C ASP A 214 9.64 1.21 -2.32
N PHE A 215 10.22 1.86 -1.34
CA PHE A 215 9.80 1.77 0.05
C PHE A 215 9.47 3.15 0.59
N ALA A 216 8.28 3.31 1.16
CA ALA A 216 7.86 4.55 1.79
C ALA A 216 7.30 4.28 3.18
N THR A 217 7.73 5.07 4.16
CA THR A 217 7.15 5.11 5.50
C THR A 217 6.75 6.53 5.82
N ILE A 218 5.53 6.69 6.34
CA ILE A 218 4.96 7.98 6.70
C ILE A 218 4.62 7.93 8.18
N PHE A 219 5.19 8.84 8.96
CA PHE A 219 4.91 9.02 10.38
C PHE A 219 4.16 10.32 10.62
N GLY A 220 3.26 10.29 11.61
CA GLY A 220 2.63 11.50 12.13
C GLY A 220 3.60 12.32 12.99
N LYS A 221 3.25 13.59 13.24
CA LYS A 221 4.10 14.54 14.00
C LYS A 221 4.62 13.96 15.32
N ASN A 222 3.76 13.25 16.05
CA ASN A 222 4.03 12.69 17.38
C ASN A 222 3.74 11.19 17.48
N SER A 223 3.69 10.46 16.36
CA SER A 223 3.41 9.02 16.38
C SER A 223 4.69 8.20 16.31
N VAL A 224 4.77 7.17 17.15
CA VAL A 224 5.85 6.18 17.15
C VAL A 224 5.59 5.09 16.11
N TRP A 225 4.32 4.91 15.73
CA TRP A 225 3.90 3.95 14.73
C TRP A 225 3.78 4.64 13.37
N PRO A 226 4.26 4.01 12.29
CA PRO A 226 4.03 4.55 10.96
C PRO A 226 2.53 4.53 10.66
N LYS A 227 2.05 5.60 10.06
CA LYS A 227 0.65 5.79 9.62
C LYS A 227 0.41 5.15 8.26
N GLU A 228 1.42 5.15 7.41
CA GLU A 228 1.44 4.43 6.14
C GLU A 228 2.80 3.75 5.98
N VAL A 229 2.80 2.50 5.54
CA VAL A 229 3.96 1.78 5.04
C VAL A 229 3.61 1.23 3.67
N MET A 230 4.41 1.54 2.67
CA MET A 230 4.22 1.09 1.29
C MET A 230 5.50 0.45 0.78
N MET A 231 5.36 -0.71 0.17
CA MET A 231 6.42 -1.38 -0.59
C MET A 231 5.90 -1.68 -1.99
N SER A 232 6.54 -1.14 -3.02
CA SER A 232 6.22 -1.42 -4.42
C SER A 232 7.39 -2.10 -5.11
N LEU A 233 7.07 -2.99 -6.04
CA LEU A 233 8.01 -3.74 -6.86
C LEU A 233 7.73 -3.46 -8.33
N ASP A 234 8.74 -2.92 -8.99
CA ASP A 234 8.78 -2.67 -10.43
C ASP A 234 9.66 -3.72 -11.08
N THR A 235 9.29 -4.14 -12.29
CA THR A 235 10.12 -5.06 -13.08
C THR A 235 10.54 -4.40 -14.38
N VAL A 236 11.77 -4.68 -14.80
CA VAL A 236 12.33 -4.20 -16.06
C VAL A 236 12.77 -5.41 -16.86
N PHE A 237 12.31 -5.51 -18.10
CA PHE A 237 12.72 -6.58 -18.99
C PHE A 237 12.99 -6.03 -20.38
N ASN A 238 14.21 -6.23 -20.88
CA ASN A 238 14.65 -5.74 -22.19
C ASN A 238 14.36 -4.23 -22.40
N GLY A 239 14.63 -3.43 -21.36
CA GLY A 239 14.38 -1.99 -21.35
C GLY A 239 12.89 -1.57 -21.23
N MET A 240 11.95 -2.52 -21.20
CA MET A 240 10.54 -2.24 -20.94
C MET A 240 10.26 -2.27 -19.45
N TRP A 241 9.77 -1.15 -18.93
CA TRP A 241 9.45 -0.95 -17.53
C TRP A 241 7.99 -1.35 -17.28
N ASN A 242 7.79 -2.28 -16.35
CA ASN A 242 6.48 -2.65 -15.84
C ASN A 242 6.39 -2.15 -14.40
N LYS A 243 5.94 -0.90 -14.29
CA LYS A 243 5.85 -0.16 -13.04
C LYS A 243 4.66 -0.64 -12.21
N TYR A 244 4.82 -0.70 -10.89
CA TYR A 244 3.79 -1.12 -9.93
C TYR A 244 3.27 -2.54 -10.18
N LEU A 245 4.15 -3.49 -10.50
CA LEU A 245 3.74 -4.88 -10.74
C LEU A 245 3.06 -5.44 -9.50
N PHE A 246 3.70 -5.29 -8.34
CA PHE A 246 3.16 -5.64 -7.04
C PHE A 246 3.38 -4.50 -6.06
N GLN A 247 2.35 -4.12 -5.33
CA GLN A 247 2.48 -3.16 -4.24
C GLN A 247 1.72 -3.69 -3.02
N LEU A 248 2.40 -3.70 -1.88
CA LEU A 248 1.87 -4.00 -0.57
C LEU A 248 1.83 -2.71 0.23
N GLY A 249 0.70 -2.45 0.88
CA GLY A 249 0.61 -1.31 1.76
C GLY A 249 -0.16 -1.61 3.04
N PHE A 250 0.21 -0.87 4.07
CA PHE A 250 -0.36 -0.90 5.39
C PHE A 250 -0.68 0.53 5.80
N SER A 251 -1.94 0.78 6.12
CA SER A 251 -2.44 2.07 6.58
C SER A 251 -3.02 1.92 7.97
N GLN A 252 -2.73 2.86 8.87
CA GLN A 252 -3.34 2.87 10.19
C GLN A 252 -3.55 4.28 10.77
N GLN A 253 -4.59 4.39 11.58
CA GLN A 253 -4.82 5.49 12.50
C GLN A 253 -5.23 4.95 13.87
N ASN A 254 -4.62 5.51 14.90
CA ASN A 254 -4.91 5.24 16.31
C ASN A 254 -4.86 3.74 16.65
N ILE A 255 -3.92 3.00 16.05
CA ILE A 255 -3.69 1.57 16.34
C ILE A 255 -3.40 1.31 17.82
N GLU A 256 -2.91 2.31 18.54
CA GLU A 256 -2.64 2.25 19.97
C GLU A 256 -3.89 1.86 20.78
N LYS A 257 -5.08 2.34 20.38
CA LYS A 257 -6.34 1.96 21.02
C LYS A 257 -6.68 0.49 20.80
N LEU A 258 -6.41 -0.02 19.60
CA LEU A 258 -6.66 -1.40 19.26
C LEU A 258 -5.75 -2.32 20.08
N ILE A 259 -4.47 -1.96 20.20
CA ILE A 259 -3.50 -2.67 21.03
C ILE A 259 -3.90 -2.62 22.51
N GLU A 260 -4.34 -1.46 23.02
CA GLU A 260 -4.82 -1.31 24.40
C GLU A 260 -6.06 -2.18 24.65
N LYS A 261 -7.05 -2.19 23.74
CA LYS A 261 -8.24 -3.03 23.85
C LYS A 261 -7.89 -4.51 23.86
N ILE A 262 -7.01 -4.95 22.96
CA ILE A 262 -6.49 -6.33 22.92
C ILE A 262 -5.83 -6.66 24.26
N THR A 263 -4.93 -5.80 24.74
CA THR A 263 -4.22 -6.00 26.01
C THR A 263 -5.18 -6.10 27.18
N ASN A 264 -6.19 -5.21 27.25
CA ASN A 264 -7.20 -5.23 28.30
C ASN A 264 -8.11 -6.47 28.24
N LYS A 265 -8.49 -6.93 27.04
CA LYS A 265 -9.26 -8.17 26.85
C LYS A 265 -8.47 -9.38 27.33
N LEU A 266 -7.19 -9.47 26.98
CA LEU A 266 -6.28 -10.51 27.45
C LEU A 266 -6.13 -10.51 28.99
N VAL A 267 -5.99 -9.33 29.60
CA VAL A 267 -5.91 -9.19 31.08
C VAL A 267 -7.22 -9.56 31.77
N ARG A 268 -8.38 -9.25 31.18
CA ARG A 268 -9.68 -9.63 31.74
C ARG A 268 -9.90 -11.14 31.70
N MET A 269 -9.57 -11.77 30.56
CA MET A 269 -9.61 -13.22 30.41
C MET A 269 -8.75 -13.94 31.46
N GLU A 270 -7.60 -13.36 31.86
CA GLU A 270 -6.76 -13.87 32.95
C GLU A 270 -7.48 -13.82 34.31
N ARG A 271 -8.15 -12.71 34.63
CA ARG A 271 -8.81 -12.51 35.94
C ARG A 271 -10.01 -13.44 36.15
N GLU A 272 -10.79 -13.69 35.10
CA GLU A 272 -11.92 -14.62 35.15
C GLU A 272 -11.49 -16.07 35.43
N GLU A 273 -10.25 -16.44 35.07
CA GLU A 273 -9.64 -17.73 35.43
C GLU A 273 -9.19 -17.81 36.89
N VAL A 274 -8.75 -16.68 37.48
CA VAL A 274 -8.27 -16.62 38.87
C VAL A 274 -9.41 -16.88 39.87
N ASP A 275 -10.64 -16.44 39.56
CA ASP A 275 -11.81 -16.67 40.42
C ASP A 275 -12.41 -18.07 40.28
N THR A 276 -12.02 -18.86 39.27
CA THR A 276 -12.65 -20.18 38.97
C THR A 276 -11.73 -21.40 39.12
N VAL A 277 -10.40 -21.25 39.28
CA VAL A 277 -9.48 -22.41 39.31
C VAL A 277 -8.46 -22.35 40.45
N VAL A 278 -8.76 -23.06 41.55
CA VAL A 278 -7.85 -23.31 42.70
C VAL A 278 -6.69 -24.28 42.37
N ARG A 279 -6.59 -24.84 41.15
CA ARG A 279 -5.52 -25.80 40.81
C ARG A 279 -5.04 -25.67 39.36
N GLY A 280 -3.86 -25.10 39.16
CA GLY A 280 -3.15 -25.17 37.88
C GLY A 280 -1.93 -24.26 37.77
N ARG A 281 -0.78 -24.72 38.24
CA ARG A 281 0.47 -23.91 38.37
C ARG A 281 1.27 -23.74 37.05
N ARG A 282 0.81 -24.28 35.91
CA ARG A 282 1.63 -24.45 34.69
C ARG A 282 1.28 -23.52 33.51
N ILE A 283 0.22 -22.70 33.62
CA ILE A 283 -0.32 -21.88 32.50
C ILE A 283 -0.03 -20.37 32.66
N ARG A 284 0.45 -19.94 33.84
CA ARG A 284 0.84 -18.54 34.11
C ARG A 284 1.87 -17.99 33.12
N GLU A 285 2.86 -18.81 32.73
CA GLU A 285 4.04 -18.37 31.99
C GLU A 285 3.72 -17.79 30.59
N SER A 286 2.82 -18.41 29.81
CA SER A 286 2.52 -17.97 28.43
C SER A 286 1.75 -16.65 28.35
N MET A 287 0.82 -16.40 29.29
CA MET A 287 0.11 -15.12 29.37
C MET A 287 1.00 -14.04 29.98
N ASP A 288 1.84 -14.41 30.95
CA ASP A 288 2.83 -13.50 31.52
C ASP A 288 3.83 -13.00 30.45
N ILE A 289 4.19 -13.80 29.45
CA ILE A 289 5.04 -13.37 28.31
C ILE A 289 4.34 -12.32 27.44
N LEU A 290 3.09 -12.56 27.01
CA LEU A 290 2.35 -11.57 26.20
C LEU A 290 2.09 -10.28 26.98
N LYS A 291 1.86 -10.40 28.29
CA LYS A 291 1.71 -9.29 29.22
C LYS A 291 3.02 -8.58 29.49
N GLU A 292 4.15 -9.29 29.56
CA GLU A 292 5.48 -8.71 29.63
C GLU A 292 5.79 -7.96 28.33
N ILE A 293 5.48 -8.51 27.16
CA ILE A 293 5.67 -7.84 25.87
C ILE A 293 4.80 -6.58 25.84
N ALA A 294 3.50 -6.69 26.14
CA ALA A 294 2.58 -5.55 26.18
C ALA A 294 3.00 -4.47 27.20
N LYS A 295 3.47 -4.88 28.40
CA LYS A 295 3.98 -3.96 29.44
C LYS A 295 5.33 -3.35 29.06
N LYS A 296 6.26 -4.13 28.51
CA LYS A 296 7.59 -3.70 28.07
C LYS A 296 7.50 -2.74 26.88
N LEU A 297 6.48 -2.91 26.04
CA LEU A 297 6.17 -1.96 24.96
C LEU A 297 5.72 -0.58 25.51
N ASN A 298 5.34 -0.46 26.79
CA ASN A 298 5.00 0.78 27.52
C ASN A 298 4.24 1.81 26.64
N ILE A 299 3.24 1.32 25.91
CA ILE A 299 2.44 2.13 24.98
C ILE A 299 1.48 2.96 25.82
N ARG A 300 1.95 4.11 26.29
CA ARG A 300 1.08 5.11 26.89
C ARG A 300 0.53 5.97 25.75
N PRO A 301 -0.80 5.99 25.51
CA PRO A 301 -1.38 6.94 24.58
C PRO A 301 -1.07 8.35 25.08
N ARG A 302 -0.15 9.05 24.42
CA ARG A 302 0.24 10.42 24.79
C ARG A 302 -0.81 11.45 24.35
N VAL A 303 -1.72 11.06 23.47
CA VAL A 303 -2.89 11.85 23.06
C VAL A 303 -4.06 10.89 22.95
N VAL A 304 -5.09 11.10 23.77
CA VAL A 304 -6.38 10.40 23.63
C VAL A 304 -7.11 11.06 22.47
N ASP A 305 -6.72 10.73 21.23
CA ASP A 305 -7.54 11.08 20.08
C ASP A 305 -8.86 10.31 20.22
N THR A 306 -10.02 10.96 20.14
CA THR A 306 -11.33 10.30 20.27
C THR A 306 -11.75 9.53 19.01
N ARG A 307 -11.04 9.73 17.89
CA ARG A 307 -11.35 9.11 16.60
C ARG A 307 -11.26 7.58 16.59
N THR A 308 -12.07 6.94 15.75
CA THR A 308 -12.15 5.49 15.60
C THR A 308 -10.82 4.90 15.09
N PRO A 309 -10.37 3.76 15.62
CA PRO A 309 -9.19 3.08 15.09
C PRO A 309 -9.47 2.64 13.64
N HIS A 310 -8.51 2.90 12.76
CA HIS A 310 -8.55 2.46 11.36
C HIS A 310 -7.28 1.66 11.10
N VAL A 311 -7.39 0.44 10.61
CA VAL A 311 -6.23 -0.35 10.20
C VAL A 311 -6.59 -1.10 8.93
N MET A 312 -5.73 -1.02 7.92
CA MET A 312 -6.02 -1.58 6.60
C MET A 312 -4.74 -2.11 5.97
N LEU A 313 -4.83 -3.33 5.44
CA LEU A 313 -3.83 -3.89 4.54
C LEU A 313 -4.38 -3.85 3.12
N TYR A 314 -3.55 -3.50 2.15
CA TYR A 314 -3.93 -3.58 0.74
C TYR A 314 -2.83 -4.21 -0.10
N LEU A 315 -3.29 -4.99 -1.08
CA LEU A 315 -2.47 -5.59 -2.12
C LEU A 315 -2.94 -5.06 -3.46
N ARG A 316 -1.99 -4.51 -4.21
CA ARG A 316 -2.18 -3.93 -5.53
C ARG A 316 -1.35 -4.69 -6.55
N TYR A 317 -1.95 -4.98 -7.69
CA TYR A 317 -1.33 -5.66 -8.81
C TYR A 317 -1.51 -4.80 -10.07
N LYS A 318 -0.40 -4.43 -10.73
CA LYS A 318 -0.40 -3.54 -11.90
C LYS A 318 -1.17 -2.23 -11.68
N ASP A 319 -0.87 -1.56 -10.56
CA ASP A 319 -1.52 -0.31 -10.13
C ASP A 319 -3.04 -0.41 -9.82
N MET A 320 -3.59 -1.64 -9.78
CA MET A 320 -5.00 -1.95 -9.45
C MET A 320 -5.14 -2.59 -8.08
N ASP A 321 -5.97 -2.02 -7.20
CA ASP A 321 -6.26 -2.59 -5.88
C ASP A 321 -6.99 -3.91 -6.04
N TYR A 322 -6.34 -5.02 -5.66
CA TYR A 322 -6.87 -6.37 -5.81
C TYR A 322 -7.50 -6.89 -4.51
N ALA A 323 -6.85 -6.63 -3.37
CA ALA A 323 -7.36 -7.00 -2.06
C ALA A 323 -7.19 -5.83 -1.08
N VAL A 324 -8.24 -5.60 -0.30
CA VAL A 324 -8.31 -4.56 0.73
C VAL A 324 -8.89 -5.21 1.97
N LEU A 325 -8.09 -5.30 3.02
CA LEU A 325 -8.41 -6.06 4.22
C LEU A 325 -8.47 -5.09 5.40
N PRO A 326 -9.68 -4.68 5.81
CA PRO A 326 -9.87 -3.88 7.01
C PRO A 326 -9.67 -4.76 8.25
N ILE A 327 -8.84 -4.31 9.19
CA ILE A 327 -8.63 -4.98 10.47
C ILE A 327 -9.52 -4.26 11.49
N ASN A 328 -10.72 -4.82 11.67
CA ASN A 328 -11.74 -4.28 12.57
C ASN A 328 -11.65 -4.92 13.96
N GLU A 329 -12.24 -4.25 14.95
CA GLU A 329 -12.36 -4.79 16.31
C GLU A 329 -13.08 -6.15 16.31
N GLU A 330 -14.16 -6.31 15.55
CA GLU A 330 -14.89 -7.58 15.44
C GLU A 330 -14.03 -8.71 14.88
N MET A 331 -13.17 -8.43 13.90
CA MET A 331 -12.26 -9.43 13.35
C MET A 331 -11.26 -9.90 14.41
N ILE A 332 -10.73 -8.96 15.19
CA ILE A 332 -9.83 -9.25 16.31
C ILE A 332 -10.57 -10.00 17.41
N ASP A 333 -11.78 -9.58 17.77
CA ASP A 333 -12.58 -10.22 18.80
C ASP A 333 -12.89 -11.68 18.41
N ASN A 334 -13.27 -11.92 17.16
CA ASN A 334 -13.47 -13.26 16.60
C ASN A 334 -12.18 -14.09 16.59
N LEU A 335 -11.03 -13.51 16.20
CA LEU A 335 -9.74 -14.21 16.22
C LEU A 335 -9.32 -14.54 17.66
N LEU A 336 -9.46 -13.59 18.59
CA LEU A 336 -9.13 -13.81 20.00
C LEU A 336 -10.04 -14.87 20.60
N GLU A 337 -11.35 -14.83 20.38
CA GLU A 337 -12.29 -15.85 20.91
C GLU A 337 -12.12 -17.22 20.28
N LYS A 338 -11.68 -17.26 19.03
CA LYS A 338 -11.35 -18.50 18.32
C LYS A 338 -10.07 -19.13 18.87
N PHE A 339 -9.03 -18.34 19.10
CA PHE A 339 -7.73 -18.87 19.52
C PHE A 339 -7.52 -18.89 21.04
N ILE A 340 -8.31 -18.12 21.80
CA ILE A 340 -8.21 -17.92 23.25
C ILE A 340 -9.61 -18.02 23.87
N ARG A 341 -9.91 -19.15 24.52
CA ARG A 341 -11.15 -19.35 25.30
C ARG A 341 -10.83 -19.48 26.78
N TYR A 342 -11.52 -18.70 27.61
CA TYR A 342 -11.37 -18.70 29.07
C TYR A 342 -9.91 -18.53 29.53
N GLY A 343 -9.17 -17.58 28.94
CA GLY A 343 -7.75 -17.35 29.28
C GLY A 343 -6.79 -18.43 28.78
N ARG A 344 -7.30 -19.53 28.23
CA ARG A 344 -6.50 -20.62 27.67
C ARG A 344 -6.42 -20.48 26.16
N PHE A 345 -5.22 -20.60 25.63
CA PHE A 345 -5.04 -20.92 24.22
C PHE A 345 -5.75 -22.24 23.94
N GLU A 346 -6.68 -22.24 22.98
CA GLU A 346 -7.42 -23.45 22.64
C GLU A 346 -6.46 -24.39 21.91
N THR A 347 -5.74 -25.20 22.70
CA THR A 347 -4.70 -26.08 22.18
C THR A 347 -5.25 -27.10 21.20
N GLU A 348 -6.56 -27.37 21.15
CA GLU A 348 -7.20 -28.21 20.12
C GLU A 348 -7.22 -27.52 18.75
N GLU A 349 -7.63 -26.26 18.64
CA GLU A 349 -7.61 -25.54 17.36
C GLU A 349 -6.19 -25.18 16.93
N LEU A 350 -5.35 -24.77 17.89
CA LEU A 350 -3.93 -24.57 17.66
C LEU A 350 -3.24 -25.89 17.29
N LYS A 351 -3.51 -27.02 17.96
CA LYS A 351 -3.02 -28.35 17.52
C LYS A 351 -3.64 -28.79 16.21
N ARG A 352 -4.86 -28.40 15.83
CA ARG A 352 -5.39 -28.68 14.47
C ARG A 352 -4.72 -27.82 13.41
N LEU A 353 -4.25 -26.63 13.77
CA LEU A 353 -3.42 -25.77 12.90
C LEU A 353 -1.95 -26.23 12.87
N PHE A 354 -1.42 -26.72 14.00
CA PHE A 354 -0.06 -27.20 14.18
C PHE A 354 0.13 -28.68 13.78
N ASN A 355 -0.94 -29.49 13.79
CA ASN A 355 -1.00 -30.89 13.32
C ASN A 355 -1.76 -31.01 11.99
N ARG A 356 -2.12 -29.90 11.32
CA ARG A 356 -2.26 -29.97 9.86
C ARG A 356 -0.91 -30.37 9.31
N ASP A 357 -0.88 -31.13 8.21
CA ASP A 357 0.39 -31.50 7.57
C ASP A 357 1.26 -30.24 7.50
N PRO A 358 2.47 -30.25 8.11
CA PRO A 358 3.31 -29.07 8.21
C PRO A 358 3.70 -28.55 6.82
N GLU A 359 3.56 -29.42 5.81
CA GLU A 359 3.65 -29.13 4.39
C GLU A 359 2.60 -28.12 3.95
N PHE A 360 3.02 -26.87 3.74
CA PHE A 360 2.27 -25.97 2.89
C PHE A 360 2.73 -26.15 1.44
N LYS A 361 1.77 -26.13 0.51
CA LYS A 361 2.03 -26.12 -0.93
C LYS A 361 1.34 -24.93 -1.55
N LEU A 362 2.11 -23.87 -1.82
CA LEU A 362 1.62 -22.66 -2.44
C LEU A 362 2.10 -22.61 -3.89
N HIS A 363 1.19 -22.82 -4.82
CA HIS A 363 1.45 -22.67 -6.26
C HIS A 363 0.64 -21.53 -6.81
N THR A 364 1.30 -20.52 -7.37
CA THR A 364 0.65 -19.44 -8.09
C THR A 364 1.31 -19.21 -9.44
N PHE A 365 0.53 -18.68 -10.38
CA PHE A 365 0.94 -18.43 -11.74
C PHE A 365 0.62 -16.99 -12.10
N THR A 366 1.61 -16.28 -12.65
CA THR A 366 1.42 -14.92 -13.15
C THR A 366 2.35 -14.65 -14.33
N PHE A 367 2.00 -13.68 -15.16
CA PHE A 367 2.90 -13.20 -16.20
C PHE A 367 3.67 -12.00 -15.64
N LEU A 368 4.95 -12.20 -15.31
CA LEU A 368 5.84 -11.09 -14.93
C LEU A 368 5.98 -10.08 -16.06
N PHE A 369 5.96 -10.58 -17.30
CA PHE A 369 6.03 -9.77 -18.49
C PHE A 369 5.12 -10.35 -19.59
N GLU A 370 4.26 -9.51 -20.18
CA GLU A 370 3.48 -9.86 -21.36
C GLU A 370 3.38 -8.64 -22.27
N THR A 371 3.85 -8.77 -23.51
CA THR A 371 3.72 -7.75 -24.55
C THR A 371 3.29 -8.40 -25.84
N ILE A 372 2.30 -7.79 -26.49
CA ILE A 372 1.82 -8.18 -27.81
C ILE A 372 1.88 -6.92 -28.68
N LYS A 373 2.79 -6.90 -29.65
CA LYS A 373 2.91 -5.81 -30.62
C LYS A 373 2.41 -6.29 -31.98
N LYS A 374 1.45 -5.58 -32.56
CA LYS A 374 0.92 -5.84 -33.91
C LYS A 374 1.31 -4.66 -34.80
N ILE A 375 2.12 -4.91 -35.82
CA ILE A 375 2.63 -3.91 -36.74
C ILE A 375 2.10 -4.23 -38.14
N PRO A 376 1.44 -3.29 -38.84
CA PRO A 376 1.08 -3.51 -40.24
C PRO A 376 2.35 -3.52 -41.09
N THR A 377 2.53 -4.56 -41.91
CA THR A 377 3.63 -4.60 -42.89
C THR A 377 3.20 -3.98 -44.22
N THR A 378 4.18 -3.62 -45.05
CA THR A 378 3.94 -3.04 -46.39
C THR A 378 3.16 -3.97 -47.32
N ILE A 379 3.17 -5.28 -47.09
CA ILE A 379 2.40 -6.28 -47.85
C ILE A 379 0.96 -6.47 -47.31
N GLY A 380 0.51 -5.65 -46.36
CA GLY A 380 -0.84 -5.71 -45.79
C GLY A 380 -1.06 -6.81 -44.74
N LEU A 381 -0.05 -7.65 -44.47
CA LEU A 381 -0.11 -8.65 -43.39
C LEU A 381 0.37 -8.05 -42.06
N PRO A 382 -0.27 -8.35 -40.93
CA PRO A 382 0.21 -7.88 -39.64
C PRO A 382 1.38 -8.74 -39.13
N LEU A 383 2.53 -8.12 -38.85
CA LEU A 383 3.58 -8.71 -38.05
C LEU A 383 3.14 -8.68 -36.57
N ILE A 384 3.02 -9.84 -35.94
CA ILE A 384 2.63 -9.95 -34.53
C ILE A 384 3.81 -10.48 -33.73
N THR A 385 4.43 -9.63 -32.90
CA THR A 385 5.45 -10.02 -31.94
C THR A 385 4.78 -10.24 -30.59
N LYS A 386 4.84 -11.46 -30.07
CA LYS A 386 4.38 -11.80 -28.72
C LYS A 386 5.61 -12.13 -27.89
N VAL A 387 5.72 -11.51 -26.73
CA VAL A 387 6.72 -11.86 -25.72
C VAL A 387 5.95 -12.11 -24.45
N LYS A 388 5.94 -13.36 -23.99
CA LYS A 388 5.29 -13.74 -22.74
C LYS A 388 6.30 -14.37 -21.82
N MET A 389 6.19 -14.03 -20.55
CA MET A 389 7.01 -14.54 -19.47
C MET A 389 6.09 -15.13 -18.40
N PRO A 390 5.47 -16.30 -18.68
CA PRO A 390 4.77 -17.07 -17.67
C PRO A 390 5.72 -17.47 -16.54
N THR A 391 5.35 -17.09 -15.33
CA THR A 391 6.11 -17.37 -14.12
C THR A 391 5.22 -18.15 -13.15
N VAL A 392 5.71 -19.32 -12.76
CA VAL A 392 5.13 -20.12 -11.69
C VAL A 392 5.97 -19.86 -10.44
N PHE A 393 5.31 -19.36 -9.41
CA PHE A 393 5.85 -19.31 -8.06
C PHE A 393 5.33 -20.53 -7.32
N SER A 394 6.24 -21.36 -6.86
CA SER A 394 6.00 -22.49 -5.97
C SER A 394 6.71 -22.17 -4.66
N ALA A 395 6.02 -22.34 -3.54
CA ALA A 395 6.66 -22.38 -2.24
C ALA A 395 6.08 -23.61 -1.55
N GLU A 396 6.92 -24.63 -1.43
CA GLU A 396 6.64 -25.83 -0.67
C GLU A 396 7.55 -25.83 0.55
N GLY A 397 7.05 -26.33 1.67
CA GLY A 397 7.85 -26.30 2.87
C GLY A 397 7.09 -26.68 4.11
N GLU A 398 7.83 -26.81 5.19
CA GLU A 398 7.28 -27.10 6.49
C GLU A 398 7.22 -25.85 7.37
N PHE A 399 6.01 -25.52 7.82
CA PHE A 399 5.83 -24.50 8.84
C PHE A 399 5.47 -25.16 10.17
N ARG A 400 6.43 -25.20 11.09
CA ARG A 400 6.23 -25.74 12.44
C ARG A 400 6.40 -24.63 13.46
N ILE A 401 5.42 -24.51 14.35
CA ILE A 401 5.50 -23.60 15.48
C ILE A 401 5.57 -24.46 16.74
N GLU A 402 6.69 -24.39 17.47
CA GLU A 402 6.86 -25.06 18.76
C GLU A 402 6.73 -24.06 19.91
N MET A 403 5.88 -24.40 20.88
CA MET A 403 5.79 -23.66 22.14
C MET A 403 6.92 -24.11 23.07
N VAL A 404 7.84 -23.20 23.39
CA VAL A 404 8.91 -23.41 24.37
C VAL A 404 8.53 -22.66 25.64
N ASN A 405 8.99 -23.10 26.81
CA ASN A 405 8.57 -22.56 28.12
C ASN A 405 8.58 -21.01 28.23
N ASN A 406 9.47 -20.31 27.50
CA ASN A 406 9.55 -18.84 27.48
C ASN A 406 9.37 -18.19 26.10
N GLY A 407 8.75 -18.87 25.11
CA GLY A 407 8.51 -18.24 23.81
C GLY A 407 7.97 -19.16 22.71
N LEU A 408 7.77 -18.59 21.54
CA LEU A 408 7.40 -19.29 20.31
C LEU A 408 8.65 -19.53 19.47
N LYS A 409 8.99 -20.79 19.20
CA LYS A 409 10.03 -21.16 18.24
C LYS A 409 9.36 -21.48 16.91
N VAL A 410 9.55 -20.59 15.94
CA VAL A 410 9.02 -20.76 14.59
C VAL A 410 10.10 -21.40 13.73
N PHE A 411 9.83 -22.61 13.25
CA PHE A 411 10.60 -23.27 12.21
C PHE A 411 9.85 -23.11 10.90
N LEU A 412 10.49 -22.42 9.97
CA LEU A 412 9.98 -22.23 8.62
C LEU A 412 11.08 -22.77 7.71
N ASP A 413 10.87 -23.99 7.22
CA ASP A 413 11.69 -24.56 6.15
C ASP A 413 10.92 -24.40 4.85
N THR A 414 11.44 -23.61 3.92
CA THR A 414 10.75 -23.34 2.65
C THR A 414 11.71 -23.52 1.51
N GLU A 415 11.24 -24.23 0.49
CA GLU A 415 11.88 -24.30 -0.81
C GLU A 415 11.08 -23.42 -1.79
N PRO A 416 11.38 -22.10 -1.87
CA PRO A 416 10.75 -21.26 -2.87
C PRO A 416 11.34 -21.60 -4.24
N MET A 417 10.52 -22.15 -5.12
CA MET A 417 10.88 -22.39 -6.51
C MET A 417 10.24 -21.34 -7.40
N LEU A 418 11.08 -20.66 -8.18
CA LEU A 418 10.66 -19.73 -9.21
C LEU A 418 11.01 -20.32 -10.57
N THR A 419 10.02 -20.77 -11.32
CA THR A 419 10.22 -21.19 -12.72
C THR A 419 9.60 -20.17 -13.64
N THR A 420 10.39 -19.65 -14.57
CA THR A 420 9.93 -18.73 -15.58
C THR A 420 10.34 -19.21 -16.96
N THR A 421 9.38 -19.30 -17.88
CA THR A 421 9.67 -19.66 -19.27
C THR A 421 9.49 -18.43 -20.15
N LYS A 422 10.40 -18.22 -21.11
CA LYS A 422 10.26 -17.19 -22.13
C LYS A 422 9.62 -17.81 -23.37
N VAL A 423 8.46 -17.28 -23.78
CA VAL A 423 7.70 -17.76 -24.95
C VAL A 423 7.47 -16.63 -25.94
#